data_AF-A0A385SQT1-F1
#
_entry.id   AF-A0A385SQT1-F1
#
_cell.length_a   1.000
_cell.length_b   1.000
_cell.length_c   1.000
_cell.angle_alpha   90.00
_cell.angle_beta   90.00
_cell.angle_gamma   90.00
#
_symmetry.space_group_name_H-M   'P 1'
#
loop_
_entity.id
_entity.type
_entity.pdbx_description
1 polymer ?
#
loop_
_entity_poly.entity_id
_entity_poly.type
_entity_poly.pdbx_seq_one_letter_code
_entity_poly.pdbx_strand_id
1 'polypeptide(L)' 'MRYIPSPIPLQFSFVYSATANASGRMQYHKIKPGHSKLRISRSEFIKAYNDSPILAINPMQLRGQDAVFQFEFYI' A
#
# COMPACT_ATOMS: atom_id res chain seq x y z
N MET A 1 -8.57 -22.75 10.86
CA MET A 1 -7.09 -22.67 10.89
C MET A 1 -6.67 -21.70 11.98
N ARG A 2 -5.72 -22.09 12.85
CA ARG A 2 -5.14 -21.19 13.85
C ARG A 2 -4.01 -20.43 13.14
N TYR A 3 -4.11 -19.11 13.05
CA TYR A 3 -3.05 -18.28 12.47
C TYR A 3 -1.81 -18.37 13.35
N ILE A 4 -0.69 -18.81 12.77
CA ILE A 4 0.62 -18.83 13.44
C ILE A 4 1.49 -17.81 12.71
N PRO A 5 1.80 -16.65 13.31
CA PRO A 5 2.63 -15.64 12.66
C PRO A 5 4.07 -16.15 12.49
N SER A 6 4.72 -15.72 11.42
CA SER A 6 6.17 -15.90 11.27
C SER A 6 6.90 -15.24 12.45
N PRO A 7 7.87 -15.91 13.08
CA PRO A 7 8.70 -15.30 14.11
C PRO A 7 9.66 -14.24 13.55
N ILE A 8 9.85 -14.21 12.22
CA ILE A 8 10.72 -13.26 11.53
C ILE A 8 9.85 -12.17 10.89
N PRO A 9 10.08 -10.88 11.22
CA PRO A 9 9.36 -9.77 10.60
C PRO A 9 9.74 -9.62 9.12
N LEU A 10 8.74 -9.29 8.29
CA LEU A 10 8.95 -9.01 6.87
C LEU A 10 9.88 -7.80 6.73
N GLN A 11 11.02 -7.98 6.07
CA GLN A 11 11.90 -6.87 5.73
C GLN A 11 11.45 -6.28 4.39
N PHE A 12 11.18 -4.98 4.39
CA PHE A 12 10.80 -4.22 3.20
C PHE A 12 11.47 -2.83 3.27
N SER A 13 11.76 -2.28 2.10
CA SER A 13 12.39 -0.98 1.90
C SER A 13 11.36 0.16 1.84
N PHE A 14 10.22 -0.07 1.19
CA PHE A 14 9.16 0.93 1.03
C PHE A 14 7.77 0.29 1.03
N VAL A 15 6.78 1.08 1.44
CA VAL A 15 5.36 0.81 1.24
C VAL A 15 4.80 1.85 0.30
N TYR A 16 4.05 1.39 -0.69
CA TYR A 16 3.29 2.25 -1.57
C TYR A 16 1.81 2.06 -1.27
N SER A 17 1.07 3.16 -1.15
CA SER A 17 -0.32 3.15 -0.70
C SER A 17 -1.21 3.92 -1.67
N ALA A 18 -2.30 3.29 -2.11
CA ALA A 18 -3.35 3.89 -2.92
C ALA A 18 -4.65 3.92 -2.11
N THR A 19 -5.01 5.11 -1.62
CA THR A 19 -6.17 5.31 -0.73
C THR A 19 -7.09 6.41 -1.27
N ALA A 20 -8.40 6.24 -1.17
CA ALA A 20 -9.35 7.30 -1.53
C ALA A 20 -9.54 8.27 -0.36
N ASN A 21 -9.70 9.55 -0.67
CA ASN A 21 -10.10 10.54 0.32
C ASN A 21 -11.63 10.59 0.50
N ALA A 22 -12.12 11.48 1.36
CA ALA A 22 -13.56 11.67 1.60
C ALA A 22 -14.35 12.05 0.33
N SER A 23 -13.70 12.63 -0.69
CA SER A 23 -14.33 12.94 -1.98
C SER A 23 -14.20 11.83 -3.03
N GLY A 24 -13.69 10.65 -2.65
CA GLY A 24 -13.52 9.49 -3.55
C GLY A 24 -12.31 9.59 -4.48
N ARG A 25 -11.49 10.64 -4.39
CA ARG A 25 -10.29 10.80 -5.21
C ARG A 25 -9.14 9.97 -4.63
N MET A 26 -8.53 9.15 -5.49
CA MET A 26 -7.35 8.35 -5.13
C MET A 26 -6.15 9.24 -4.82
N GLN A 27 -5.48 8.94 -3.71
CA GLN A 27 -4.23 9.54 -3.27
C GLN A 27 -3.17 8.45 -3.17
N TYR A 28 -1.98 8.79 -3.66
CA TYR A 28 -0.85 7.87 -3.75
C TYR A 28 0.26 8.33 -2.81
N HIS A 29 0.83 7.39 -2.08
CA HIS A 29 1.88 7.68 -1.13
C HIS A 29 3.02 6.68 -1.22
N LYS A 30 4.22 7.16 -0.89
CA LYS A 30 5.43 6.37 -0.66
C LYS A 30 5.83 6.54 0.79
N ILE A 31 6.03 5.43 1.48
CA ILE A 31 6.34 5.40 2.91
C ILE A 31 7.64 4.60 3.06
N LYS A 32 8.65 5.22 3.66
CA LYS A 32 9.87 4.52 4.06
C LYS A 32 9.74 4.16 5.54
N PRO A 33 10.03 2.92 5.96
CA PRO A 33 10.02 2.53 7.37
C PRO A 33 10.81 3.53 8.22
N GLY A 34 10.23 4.00 9.32
CA GLY A 34 10.87 4.97 10.22
C GLY A 34 10.89 6.42 9.71
N HIS A 35 10.33 6.72 8.53
CA HIS A 35 10.21 8.09 8.00
C HIS A 35 8.74 8.47 7.75
N SER A 36 8.52 9.76 7.47
CA SER A 36 7.20 10.31 7.17
C SER A 36 6.65 9.83 5.82
N LYS A 37 5.32 9.83 5.73
CA LYS A 37 4.55 9.49 4.52
C LYS A 37 4.70 10.61 3.49
N LEU A 38 5.26 10.29 2.31
CA LEU A 38 5.42 11.23 1.19
C LEU A 38 4.28 11.04 0.20
N ARG A 39 3.65 12.14 -0.23
CA ARG A 39 2.66 12.11 -1.32
C ARG A 39 3.36 12.07 -2.67
N ILE A 40 2.93 11.16 -3.53
CA ILE A 40 3.52 10.94 -4.86
C ILE A 40 2.47 11.07 -5.96
N SER A 41 2.94 11.11 -7.21
CA SER A 41 2.07 11.12 -8.38
C SER A 41 1.50 9.73 -8.68
N ARG A 42 0.39 9.68 -9.44
CA ARG A 42 -0.19 8.42 -9.94
C ARG A 42 0.79 7.66 -10.84
N SER A 43 1.51 8.37 -11.70
CA SER A 43 2.48 7.77 -12.62
C SER A 43 3.63 7.12 -11.88
N GLU A 44 4.16 7.77 -10.84
CA GLU A 44 5.19 7.18 -9.98
C GLU A 44 4.70 5.92 -9.27
N PHE A 45 3.46 5.94 -8.75
CA PHE A 45 2.87 4.76 -8.12
C PHE A 45 2.71 3.59 -9.09
N ILE A 46 2.18 3.83 -10.29
CA ILE A 46 2.02 2.79 -11.32
C ILE A 46 3.39 2.23 -11.74
N LYS A 47 4.39 3.09 -11.92
CA LYS A 47 5.75 2.67 -12.22
C LYS A 47 6.30 1.77 -11.12
N ALA A 48 6.17 2.17 -9.86
CA ALA A 48 6.61 1.35 -8.73
C ALA A 48 5.88 0.01 -8.67
N TYR A 49 4.57 -0.02 -8.93
CA TYR A 49 3.78 -1.26 -8.93
C TYR A 49 4.19 -2.23 -10.05
N ASN A 50 4.49 -1.72 -11.24
CA ASN A 50 4.84 -2.54 -12.39
C ASN A 50 6.30 -3.01 -12.38
N ASP A 51 7.22 -2.16 -11.89
CA ASP A 51 8.66 -2.36 -12.07
C ASP A 51 9.36 -2.91 -10.81
N SER A 52 8.73 -2.82 -9.63
CA SER A 52 9.37 -3.22 -8.37
C SER A 52 9.11 -4.69 -8.01
N PRO A 53 10.04 -5.36 -7.31
CA PRO A 53 9.83 -6.71 -6.79
C PRO A 53 8.88 -6.68 -5.58
N ILE A 54 7.57 -6.77 -5.83
CA ILE A 54 6.56 -6.73 -4.77
C ILE A 54 6.67 -7.98 -3.87
N LEU A 55 6.89 -7.74 -2.58
CA LEU A 55 6.97 -8.77 -1.54
C LEU A 55 5.58 -9.17 -1.03
N ALA A 56 4.69 -8.19 -0.87
CA ALA A 56 3.34 -8.41 -0.38
C ALA A 56 2.38 -7.33 -0.89
N ILE A 57 1.09 -7.69 -0.97
CA ILE A 57 -0.01 -6.77 -1.25
C ILE A 57 -1.04 -6.91 -0.14
N ASN A 58 -1.48 -5.78 0.42
CA ASN A 58 -2.51 -5.71 1.44
C ASN A 58 -3.72 -4.93 0.90
N PRO A 59 -4.83 -5.60 0.55
CA PRO A 59 -6.06 -4.92 0.18
C PRO A 59 -6.68 -4.24 1.41
N MET A 60 -6.93 -2.94 1.29
CA MET A 60 -7.56 -2.13 2.33
C MET A 60 -9.05 -1.99 2.01
N GLN A 61 -9.87 -2.90 2.52
CA GLN A 61 -11.32 -2.74 2.43
C GLN A 61 -11.82 -1.74 3.47
N LEU A 62 -12.49 -0.69 2.99
CA LEU A 62 -13.24 0.23 3.84
C LEU A 62 -14.70 -0.22 3.90
N ARG A 63 -15.16 -0.56 5.12
CA ARG A 63 -16.54 -0.97 5.35
C ARG A 63 -17.49 0.15 4.90
N GLY A 64 -18.48 -0.20 4.07
CA GLY A 64 -19.46 0.76 3.54
C GLY A 64 -19.04 1.48 2.25
N GLN A 65 -17.89 1.14 1.66
CA GLN A 65 -17.48 1.61 0.34
C GLN A 65 -17.21 0.42 -0.60
N ASP A 66 -18.28 -0.19 -1.11
CA ASP A 66 -18.19 -1.40 -1.95
C ASP A 66 -17.50 -1.16 -3.31
N ALA A 67 -17.40 0.09 -3.75
CA ALA A 67 -16.86 0.47 -5.05
C ALA A 67 -15.41 0.99 -5.01
N VAL A 68 -14.79 1.13 -3.84
CA VAL A 68 -13.46 1.77 -3.72
C VAL A 68 -12.41 0.71 -3.40
N PHE A 69 -11.59 0.38 -4.40
CA PHE A 69 -10.47 -0.53 -4.23
C PHE A 69 -9.24 0.23 -3.74
N GLN A 70 -8.85 -0.01 -2.49
CA GLN A 70 -7.65 0.57 -1.87
C GLN A 70 -6.70 -0.55 -1.51
N PHE A 71 -5.41 -0.31 -1.62
CA PHE A 71 -4.41 -1.30 -1.27
C PHE A 71 -3.07 -0.66 -1.00
N GLU A 72 -2.23 -1.43 -0.32
CA GLU A 72 -0.83 -1.14 -0.15
C GLU A 72 0.00 -2.29 -0.69
N PHE A 73 1.20 -1.98 -1.19
CA PHE A 73 2.16 -3.00 -1.56
C PHE A 73 3.53 -2.68 -0.98
N TYR A 74 4.25 -3.75 -0.65
CA TYR A 74 5.53 -3.72 0.07
C TYR A 74 6.62 -4.15 -0.90
N ILE A 75 7.71 -3.39 -0.95
CA ILE A 75 8.92 -3.67 -1.73
C ILE A 75 10.14 -3.57 -0.83
#